data_AF-A0A8T3XVR3-F1
#
_entry.id   AF-A0A8T3XVR3-F1
#
_cell.length_a   1.000
_cell.length_b   1.000
_cell.length_c   1.000
_cell.angle_alpha   90.00
_cell.angle_beta   90.00
_cell.angle_gamma   90.00
#
_symmetry.space_group_name_H-M   'P 1'
#
loop_
_entity.id
_entity.type
_entity.pdbx_description
1 polymer ?
#
loop_
_entity_poly.entity_id
_entity_poly.type
_entity_poly.pdbx_seq_one_letter_code
_entity_poly.pdbx_strand_id
1 'polypeptide(L)' 'MKEFVLIYDVPREPTRIETKVWRDLNKMDAKMIQHSVWKHSDLSKLIEIAAFIKKFGGSATILEEKLIF' A
#
# COMPACT_ATOMS: atom_id res chain seq x y z
N MET A 1 5.91 -14.61 -11.04
CA MET A 1 6.16 -14.08 -9.68
C MET A 1 4.83 -13.84 -9.01
N LYS A 2 4.75 -14.00 -7.69
CA LYS A 2 3.56 -13.60 -6.95
C LYS A 2 3.48 -12.07 -6.93
N GLU A 3 2.29 -11.56 -7.13
CA GLU A 3 2.02 -10.13 -7.04
C GLU A 3 1.10 -9.89 -5.85
N PHE A 4 1.30 -8.78 -5.17
CA PHE A 4 0.53 -8.41 -3.99
C PHE A 4 -0.12 -7.05 -4.19
N VAL A 5 -1.33 -6.90 -3.69
CA VAL A 5 -2.10 -5.66 -3.74
C VAL A 5 -2.26 -5.12 -2.33
N LEU A 6 -1.77 -3.91 -2.10
CA LEU A 6 -2.03 -3.11 -0.91
C LEU A 6 -3.27 -2.24 -1.13
N ILE A 7 -4.25 -2.40 -0.24
CA ILE A 7 -5.44 -1.55 -0.16
C ILE A 7 -5.39 -0.85 1.19
N TYR A 8 -5.53 0.47 1.20
CA TYR A 8 -5.44 1.23 2.44
C TYR A 8 -6.41 2.40 2.52
N ASP A 9 -6.58 2.90 3.74
CA ASP A 9 -7.25 4.16 4.04
C ASP A 9 -6.47 4.89 5.13
N VAL A 10 -6.40 6.22 5.04
CA VAL A 10 -5.69 7.08 5.99
C VAL A 10 -6.66 8.11 6.56
N PRO A 11 -6.55 8.48 7.85
CA PRO A 11 -7.41 9.50 8.45
C PRO A 11 -7.35 10.81 7.65
N ARG A 12 -8.49 11.53 7.58
CA ARG A 12 -8.65 12.75 6.76
C ARG A 12 -7.75 13.93 7.16
N GLU A 13 -7.04 13.83 8.28
CA GLU A 13 -5.93 14.71 8.66
C GLU A 13 -4.75 13.84 9.17
N PRO A 14 -3.46 14.10 8.83
CA PRO A 14 -2.88 15.12 7.97
C PRO A 14 -2.33 14.53 6.64
N THR A 15 -2.34 15.36 5.59
CA THR A 15 -1.74 15.14 4.25
C THR A 15 -0.33 14.54 4.24
N ARG A 16 0.42 14.61 5.36
CA ARG A 16 1.78 14.09 5.50
C ARG A 16 1.87 12.57 5.49
N ILE A 17 0.90 11.86 6.10
CA ILE A 17 0.92 10.37 6.14
C ILE A 17 0.73 9.85 4.73
N GLU A 18 -0.32 10.34 4.06
CA GLU A 18 -0.63 9.99 2.68
C GLU A 18 0.53 10.31 1.74
N THR A 19 1.06 11.53 1.80
CA THR A 19 2.21 11.94 0.98
C THR A 19 3.42 11.03 1.23
N LYS A 20 3.66 10.61 2.48
CA LYS A 20 4.75 9.68 2.79
C LYS A 20 4.49 8.29 2.19
N VAL A 21 3.31 7.72 2.38
CA VAL A 21 2.91 6.42 1.81
C VAL A 21 3.06 6.45 0.29
N TRP A 22 2.56 7.50 -0.35
CA TRP A 22 2.67 7.69 -1.80
C TRP A 22 4.12 7.75 -2.26
N ARG A 23 4.98 8.51 -1.56
CA ARG A 23 6.42 8.58 -1.86
C ARG A 23 7.12 7.24 -1.66
N ASP A 24 6.81 6.51 -0.60
CA ASP A 24 7.42 5.22 -0.30
C ASP A 24 7.03 4.17 -1.35
N LEU A 25 5.76 4.16 -1.77
CA LEU A 25 5.26 3.29 -2.84
C LEU A 25 5.91 3.60 -4.19
N ASN A 26 6.05 4.88 -4.54
CA ASN A 26 6.77 5.28 -5.76
C ASN A 26 8.26 4.92 -5.70
N LYS A 27 8.93 5.09 -4.55
CA LYS A 27 10.36 4.75 -4.38
C LYS A 27 10.67 3.27 -4.57
N MET A 28 9.67 2.41 -4.39
CA MET A 28 9.80 0.97 -4.60
C MET A 28 9.21 0.52 -5.94
N ASP A 29 8.95 1.44 -6.88
CA ASP A 29 8.36 1.15 -8.19
C ASP A 29 7.03 0.37 -8.12
N ALA A 30 6.24 0.60 -7.05
CA ALA A 30 4.92 0.01 -6.95
C ALA A 30 3.98 0.61 -8.00
N LYS A 31 3.16 -0.24 -8.62
CA LYS A 31 2.18 0.17 -9.62
C LYS A 31 0.89 0.64 -8.94
N MET A 32 0.49 1.87 -9.19
CA MET A 32 -0.81 2.37 -8.77
C MET A 32 -1.92 1.75 -9.64
N ILE A 33 -2.89 1.09 -9.02
CA ILE A 33 -4.11 0.59 -9.66
C ILE A 33 -5.23 1.64 -9.51
N GLN A 34 -5.34 2.20 -8.30
CA GLN A 34 -6.24 3.30 -7.93
C GLN A 34 -5.58 4.09 -6.80
N HIS A 35 -6.12 5.27 -6.45
CA HIS A 35 -5.59 6.17 -5.41
C HIS A 35 -5.05 5.47 -4.16
N SER A 36 -5.83 4.58 -3.54
CA SER A 36 -5.45 3.81 -2.34
C SER A 36 -5.29 2.31 -2.61
N VAL A 37 -5.03 1.93 -3.87
CA VAL A 37 -4.84 0.54 -4.30
C VAL A 37 -3.57 0.44 -5.13
N TRP A 38 -2.58 -0.26 -4.58
CA TRP A 38 -1.23 -0.34 -5.14
C TRP A 38 -0.76 -1.77 -5.23
N LYS A 39 0.12 -2.05 -6.20
CA LYS A 39 0.60 -3.39 -6.52
C LYS A 39 2.11 -3.45 -6.56
N HIS A 40 2.68 -4.49 -5.95
CA HIS A 40 4.12 -4.78 -6.01
C HIS A 40 4.40 -6.26 -5.65
N SER A 41 5.56 -6.78 -6.07
CA SER A 41 5.96 -8.17 -5.83
C SER A 41 6.65 -8.40 -4.48
N ASP A 42 7.29 -7.37 -3.91
CA ASP A 42 7.93 -7.40 -2.59
C ASP A 42 6.89 -7.24 -1.46
N LEU A 43 6.46 -8.38 -0.91
CA LEU A 43 5.52 -8.44 0.22
C LEU A 43 6.06 -7.76 1.48
N SER A 44 7.36 -7.91 1.77
CA SER A 44 7.96 -7.39 3.00
C SER A 44 7.85 -5.87 3.08
N LYS A 45 8.16 -5.18 1.97
CA LYS A 45 7.99 -3.72 1.88
C LYS A 45 6.54 -3.27 2.02
N LEU A 46 5.60 -4.02 1.43
CA LEU A 46 4.17 -3.71 1.59
C LEU A 46 3.70 -3.88 3.04
N ILE A 47 4.22 -4.88 3.76
CA ILE A 47 3.94 -5.08 5.20
C ILE A 47 4.46 -3.90 6.02
N GLU A 48 5.67 -3.40 5.74
CA GLU A 48 6.22 -2.23 6.44
C GLU A 48 5.34 -0.98 6.25
N ILE A 49 4.89 -0.73 5.02
CA ILE A 49 3.99 0.39 4.70
C ILE A 49 2.63 0.20 5.40
N ALA A 50 2.07 -1.01 5.38
CA ALA A 50 0.81 -1.32 6.06
C ALA A 50 0.91 -1.14 7.58
N ALA A 51 2.01 -1.55 8.19
CA ALA A 51 2.29 -1.35 9.61
C ALA A 51 2.41 0.14 9.96
N PHE A 52 3.09 0.91 9.10
CA PHE A 52 3.15 2.37 9.23
C PHE A 52 1.75 2.98 9.19
N ILE A 53 0.91 2.64 8.21
CA ILE A 53 -0.46 3.16 8.09
C ILE A 53 -1.28 2.86 9.36
N LYS A 54 -1.23 1.61 9.85
CA LYS A 54 -1.95 1.18 11.07
C LYS A 54 -1.46 1.92 12.32
N LYS A 55 -0.16 2.18 12.43
CA LYS A 55 0.44 2.92 13.55
C LYS A 55 -0.14 4.34 13.70
N PHE A 56 -0.57 4.96 12.60
CA PHE A 56 -1.15 6.31 12.61
C PHE A 56 -2.68 6.32 12.51
N GLY A 57 -3.34 5.20 12.83
CA GLY A 57 -4.80 5.12 12.89
C GLY A 57 -5.49 4.90 11.54
N GLY A 58 -4.73 4.60 10.48
CA GLY A 58 -5.29 4.16 9.20
C GLY A 58 -5.60 2.67 9.16
N SER A 59 -6.18 2.23 8.04
CA SER A 59 -6.43 0.81 7.76
C SER A 59 -5.60 0.35 6.56
N ALA A 60 -5.15 -0.90 6.59
CA ALA A 60 -4.36 -1.48 5.50
C ALA A 60 -4.54 -3.00 5.43
N THR A 61 -4.76 -3.49 4.20
CA THR A 61 -4.96 -4.90 3.85
C THR A 61 -4.07 -5.24 2.66
N ILE A 62 -3.42 -6.41 2.71
CA ILE A 62 -2.60 -6.92 1.61
C ILE A 62 -3.22 -8.21 1.09
N LEU A 63 -3.40 -8.31 -0.23
CA LEU A 63 -3.96 -9.47 -0.91
C LEU A 63 -2.91 -10.07 -1.85
N GLU A 64 -2.81 -11.40 -1.91
CA GLU A 64 -2.07 -12.09 -2.97
C GLU A 64 -2.96 -12.14 -4.22
N GLU A 65 -2.48 -11.58 -5.34
CA GLU A 65 -3.22 -11.58 -6.59
C GLU A 65 -3.26 -13.00 -7.17
N LYS A 66 -4.48 -13.48 -7.45
CA LYS A 66 -4.71 -14.70 -8.22
C LYS A 66 -5.54 -14.34 -9.45
N LEU A 67 -4.97 -14.56 -10.62
CA LEU A 67 -5.70 -14.44 -11.88
C LEU A 67 -6.59 -15.66 -12.04
N ILE A 68 -7.90 -15.42 -12.15
CA ILE A 68 -8.90 -16.42 -12.50
C ILE A 68 -9.48 -15.96 -13.84
N PHE A 69 -9.48 -16.85 -14.83
CA PHE A 69 -10.07 -16.63 -16.15
C PHE A 69 -11.42 -17.31 -16.25
#